data_AF-A0A8H7LVC8-F1
#
_entry.id   AF-A0A8H7LVC8-F1
#
_cell.length_a   1.000
_cell.length_b   1.000
_cell.length_c   1.000
_cell.angle_alpha   90.00
_cell.angle_beta   90.00
_cell.angle_gamma   90.00
#
_symmetry.space_group_name_H-M   'P 1'
#
loop_
_entity.id
_entity.type
_entity.pdbx_description
1 polymer ?
#
loop_
_entity_poly.entity_id
_entity_poly.type
_entity_poly.pdbx_seq_one_letter_code
_entity_poly.pdbx_strand_id
1 'polypeptide(L)'
;MNDGMVIRYSSIPGGSAAPYNTGRILVHEVGHWVGLYRTFQGGCSGPGDYVDDTPHQYGGPGGPTSGCPAGKDTCPDGGLDPIHNFMDSSDDSCKAGFTPGQVARLQAQMSIYRGVTI
;
A
#
# COMPACT_ATOMS: atom_id res chain seq x y z
N MET A 1 19.56 15.89 -3.06
CA MET A 1 18.52 15.03 -3.64
C MET A 1 18.55 13.76 -2.81
N ASN A 2 17.52 13.50 -1.99
CA ASN A 2 17.57 12.46 -0.96
C ASN A 2 16.65 11.33 -1.41
N ASP A 3 17.22 10.32 -2.09
CA ASP A 3 16.54 9.07 -2.44
C ASP A 3 16.66 8.07 -1.28
N GLY A 4 15.59 7.32 -1.04
CA GLY A 4 15.49 6.33 0.02
C GLY A 4 14.19 6.45 0.80
N MET A 5 14.09 5.67 1.87
CA MET A 5 12.97 5.69 2.80
C MET A 5 13.42 5.94 4.23
N VAL A 6 12.53 6.52 5.03
CA VAL A 6 12.73 6.72 6.47
C VAL A 6 11.67 5.95 7.21
N ILE A 7 12.08 5.11 8.15
CA ILE A 7 11.18 4.32 8.97
C ILE A 7 11.26 4.76 10.42
N ARG A 8 10.13 4.69 11.13
CA ARG A 8 10.09 4.88 12.57
C ARG A 8 10.72 3.66 13.24
N TYR A 9 11.75 3.84 14.06
CA TYR A 9 12.46 2.69 14.66
C TYR A 9 11.55 1.74 15.44
N SER A 10 10.47 2.24 16.05
CA SER A 10 9.55 1.41 16.84
C SER A 10 8.54 0.61 16.01
N SER A 11 8.51 0.77 14.67
CA SER A 11 7.68 -0.04 13.76
C SER A 11 8.37 -1.30 13.23
N ILE A 12 9.66 -1.49 13.54
CA ILE A 12 10.38 -2.73 13.21
C ILE A 12 9.93 -3.88 14.12
N PRO A 13 10.16 -5.16 13.73
CA PRO A 13 9.84 -6.32 14.55
C PRO A 13 10.36 -6.19 15.99
N GLY A 14 9.45 -6.32 16.96
CA GLY A 14 9.76 -6.18 18.40
C GLY A 14 9.74 -4.75 18.94
N GLY A 15 9.41 -3.76 18.10
CA GLY A 15 9.25 -2.36 18.52
C GLY A 15 7.95 -2.07 19.27
N SER A 16 7.83 -0.87 19.83
CA SER A 16 6.70 -0.43 20.66
C SER A 16 5.51 0.15 19.88
N ALA A 17 5.58 0.24 18.56
CA ALA A 17 4.55 0.89 17.73
C ALA A 17 3.36 -0.04 17.38
N ALA A 18 2.98 -0.97 18.25
CA ALA A 18 1.82 -1.81 18.01
C ALA A 18 0.57 -0.95 17.68
N PRO A 19 -0.26 -1.33 16.69
CA PRO A 19 -0.26 -2.59 15.93
C PRO A 19 0.67 -2.63 14.69
N TYR A 20 1.54 -1.63 14.50
CA TYR A 20 2.40 -1.45 13.32
C TYR A 20 3.87 -1.80 13.58
N ASN A 21 4.13 -2.87 14.34
CA ASN A 21 5.46 -3.22 14.87
C ASN A 21 5.96 -4.60 14.41
N THR A 22 5.48 -5.10 13.27
CA THR A 22 5.93 -6.39 12.70
C THR A 22 6.76 -6.21 11.43
N GLY A 23 7.09 -4.96 11.08
CA GLY A 23 7.91 -4.62 9.91
C GLY A 23 7.12 -4.38 8.62
N ARG A 24 5.78 -4.41 8.61
CA ARG A 24 5.02 -4.14 7.36
C ARG A 24 5.09 -2.68 6.94
N ILE A 25 5.37 -1.76 7.87
CA ILE A 25 5.68 -0.37 7.53
C ILE A 25 6.91 -0.28 6.61
N LEU A 26 7.97 -1.07 6.85
CA LEU A 26 9.12 -1.09 5.94
C LEU A 26 8.72 -1.54 4.53
N VAL A 27 7.86 -2.57 4.43
CA VAL A 27 7.37 -3.05 3.13
C VAL A 27 6.55 -1.98 2.41
N HIS A 28 5.71 -1.23 3.13
CA HIS A 28 4.93 -0.10 2.60
C HIS A 28 5.84 1.00 2.05
N GLU A 29 6.84 1.43 2.83
CA GLU A 29 7.77 2.47 2.41
C GLU A 29 8.64 2.03 1.22
N VAL A 30 9.07 0.76 1.18
CA VAL A 30 9.76 0.20 0.01
C VAL A 30 8.82 0.19 -1.20
N GLY A 31 7.54 -0.13 -1.03
CA GLY A 31 6.50 -0.04 -2.06
C GLY A 31 6.45 1.36 -2.69
N HIS A 32 6.45 2.42 -1.88
CA HIS A 32 6.56 3.79 -2.36
C HIS A 32 7.86 4.06 -3.11
N TRP A 33 8.99 3.60 -2.55
CA TRP A 33 10.30 3.78 -3.18
C TRP A 33 10.38 3.11 -4.57
N VAL A 34 9.68 1.99 -4.79
CA VAL A 34 9.57 1.31 -6.09
C VAL A 34 8.38 1.77 -6.95
N GLY A 35 7.73 2.88 -6.60
CA GLY A 35 6.74 3.55 -7.45
C GLY A 35 5.30 3.06 -7.32
N LEU A 36 4.95 2.38 -6.22
CA LEU A 36 3.57 2.08 -5.86
C LEU A 36 2.93 3.25 -5.10
N TYR A 37 1.67 3.54 -5.42
CA TYR A 37 0.86 4.48 -4.65
C TYR A 37 0.07 3.76 -3.57
N ARG A 38 -0.48 4.53 -2.63
CA ARG A 38 -1.47 3.99 -1.69
C ARG A 38 -2.73 3.62 -2.44
N THR A 39 -3.38 2.54 -2.02
CA THR A 39 -4.57 1.99 -2.68
C THR A 39 -5.73 2.98 -2.77
N PHE A 40 -5.82 3.90 -1.82
CA PHE A 40 -6.84 4.95 -1.78
C PHE A 40 -6.46 6.25 -2.51
N GLN A 41 -5.29 6.28 -3.17
CA GLN A 41 -4.91 7.42 -4.00
C GLN A 41 -5.82 7.48 -5.23
N GLY A 42 -6.26 8.67 -5.63
CA GLY A 42 -7.21 8.84 -6.74
C GLY A 42 -8.68 8.58 -6.36
N GLY A 43 -8.93 7.94 -5.22
CA GLY A 43 -10.29 7.72 -4.71
C GLY A 43 -11.08 6.69 -5.53
N CYS A 44 -12.41 6.83 -5.51
CA CYS A 44 -13.32 5.92 -6.24
C CYS A 44 -13.38 6.18 -7.75
N SER A 45 -12.65 7.18 -8.24
CA SER A 45 -12.60 7.52 -9.66
C SER A 45 -11.27 7.10 -10.25
N GLY A 46 -11.32 6.53 -11.45
CA GLY A 46 -10.10 6.14 -12.18
C GLY A 46 -9.14 7.32 -12.37
N PRO A 47 -7.81 7.07 -12.41
CA PRO A 47 -7.18 5.74 -12.50
C PRO A 47 -6.79 5.12 -11.13
N GLY A 48 -7.24 5.68 -10.00
CA GLY A 48 -6.87 5.17 -8.67
C GLY A 48 -5.36 5.21 -8.41
N ASP A 49 -4.79 4.07 -7.97
CA ASP A 49 -3.36 3.87 -7.73
C ASP A 49 -2.56 3.49 -9.00
N TYR A 50 -3.20 3.57 -10.18
CA TYR A 50 -2.65 3.17 -11.47
C TYR A 50 -2.32 1.68 -11.57
N VAL A 51 -3.05 0.84 -10.83
CA VAL A 51 -2.97 -0.61 -10.91
C VAL A 51 -4.38 -1.19 -11.04
N ASP A 52 -4.69 -1.75 -12.22
CA ASP A 52 -6.05 -2.19 -12.56
C ASP A 52 -6.60 -3.32 -11.67
N ASP A 53 -5.74 -4.14 -11.09
CA ASP A 53 -6.14 -5.24 -10.19
C ASP A 53 -6.19 -4.84 -8.71
N THR A 54 -5.98 -3.57 -8.39
CA THR A 54 -6.25 -3.00 -7.06
C THR A 54 -7.66 -2.39 -7.06
N PRO A 55 -8.60 -2.90 -6.24
CA PRO A 55 -9.90 -2.25 -6.05
C PRO A 55 -9.76 -0.79 -5.62
N HIS A 56 -10.61 0.07 -6.18
CA HIS A 56 -10.64 1.47 -5.80
C HIS A 56 -11.05 1.63 -4.34
N GLN A 57 -10.42 2.60 -3.66
CA GLN A 57 -10.70 2.90 -2.27
C GLN A 57 -10.79 4.42 -2.09
N TYR A 58 -11.75 4.87 -1.29
CA TYR A 58 -11.95 6.29 -1.03
C TYR A 58 -10.72 6.87 -0.31
N GLY A 59 -10.22 8.03 -0.74
CA GLY A 59 -9.05 8.68 -0.14
C GLY A 59 -9.35 9.67 0.98
N GLY A 60 -10.63 9.98 1.21
CA GLY A 60 -11.05 10.97 2.20
C GLY A 60 -11.23 10.39 3.62
N PRO A 61 -11.87 11.14 4.53
CA PRO A 61 -12.17 10.67 5.88
C PRO A 61 -12.93 9.34 5.87
N GLY A 62 -12.44 8.35 6.63
CA GLY A 62 -13.01 7.00 6.64
C GLY A 62 -12.57 6.11 5.48
N GLY A 63 -11.82 6.65 4.52
CA GLY A 63 -11.28 5.96 3.36
C GLY A 63 -10.11 5.02 3.67
N PRO A 64 -8.98 5.52 4.21
CA PRO A 64 -7.90 4.67 4.72
C PRO A 64 -8.43 3.68 5.77
N THR A 65 -8.05 2.42 5.67
CA THR A 65 -8.49 1.40 6.64
C THR A 65 -7.80 1.61 7.99
N SER A 66 -8.55 1.36 9.06
CA SER A 66 -8.05 1.34 10.43
C SER A 66 -8.39 -0.02 11.03
N GLY A 67 -7.45 -0.63 11.73
CA GLY A 67 -7.64 -1.97 12.31
C GLY A 67 -7.58 -3.07 11.26
N CYS A 68 -8.30 -4.16 11.57
CA CYS A 68 -8.43 -5.36 10.74
C CYS A 68 -9.90 -5.74 10.52
N PRO A 69 -10.69 -4.93 9.81
CA PRO A 69 -12.09 -5.26 9.57
C PRO A 69 -12.20 -6.54 8.71
N ALA A 70 -13.26 -7.32 8.91
CA ALA A 70 -13.54 -8.50 8.08
C ALA A 70 -13.87 -8.13 6.62
N GLY A 71 -14.31 -6.90 6.39
CA GLY A 71 -14.59 -6.34 5.08
C GLY A 71 -14.83 -4.84 5.20
N LYS A 72 -14.52 -4.13 4.12
CA LYS A 72 -14.73 -2.69 3.98
C LYS A 72 -14.98 -2.41 2.51
N ASP A 73 -15.91 -1.53 2.22
CA ASP A 73 -16.25 -1.12 0.86
C ASP A 73 -16.59 0.37 0.91
N THR A 74 -15.66 1.17 0.41
CA THR A 74 -15.82 2.62 0.32
C THR A 74 -16.13 3.08 -1.09
N CYS A 75 -15.99 2.20 -2.09
CA CYS A 75 -16.23 2.45 -3.50
C CYS A 75 -17.06 1.28 -4.07
N PRO A 76 -18.40 1.32 -3.96
CA PRO A 76 -19.27 0.16 -4.23
C PRO A 76 -19.12 -0.47 -5.62
N ASP A 77 -18.76 0.33 -6.63
CA ASP A 77 -18.58 -0.13 -8.00
C ASP A 77 -17.17 -0.70 -8.28
N GLY A 78 -16.23 -0.55 -7.34
CA GLY A 78 -14.82 -0.94 -7.46
C GLY A 78 -14.46 -2.27 -6.79
N GLY A 79 -15.37 -2.87 -6.02
CA GLY A 79 -15.13 -4.04 -5.18
C GLY A 79 -14.74 -3.69 -3.74
N LEU A 80 -14.48 -4.71 -2.92
CA LEU A 80 -14.07 -4.49 -1.53
C LEU A 80 -12.73 -3.76 -1.46
N ASP A 81 -12.62 -2.84 -0.50
CA ASP A 81 -11.39 -2.13 -0.20
C ASP A 81 -10.23 -3.13 0.00
N PRO A 82 -9.03 -2.84 -0.51
CA PRO A 82 -7.88 -3.74 -0.46
C PRO A 82 -7.20 -3.76 0.92
N ILE A 83 -7.94 -4.14 1.97
CA ILE A 83 -7.52 -4.14 3.38
C ILE A 83 -6.26 -5.00 3.65
N HIS A 84 -6.04 -6.03 2.83
CA HIS A 84 -4.90 -6.93 2.95
C HIS A 84 -3.66 -6.45 2.17
N ASN A 85 -3.75 -5.32 1.48
CA ASN A 85 -2.67 -4.80 0.67
C ASN A 85 -1.61 -4.07 1.52
N PHE A 86 -0.34 -4.21 1.16
CA PHE A 86 0.73 -3.47 1.84
C PHE A 86 0.59 -1.96 1.69
N MET A 87 -0.01 -1.49 0.61
CA MET A 87 -0.18 -0.07 0.29
C MET A 87 -1.43 0.57 0.91
N ASP A 88 -2.27 -0.19 1.62
CA ASP A 88 -3.37 0.34 2.43
C ASP A 88 -2.89 0.76 3.84
N SER A 89 -3.75 1.35 4.66
CA SER A 89 -3.45 1.77 6.06
C SER A 89 -3.86 0.75 7.13
N SER A 90 -4.41 -0.43 6.78
CA SER A 90 -4.77 -1.48 7.74
C SER A 90 -3.62 -1.88 8.67
N ASP A 91 -3.95 -2.44 9.84
CA ASP A 91 -2.98 -2.97 10.80
C ASP A 91 -2.07 -4.02 10.17
N ASP A 92 -0.84 -4.15 10.68
CA ASP A 92 0.16 -5.10 10.16
C ASP A 92 -0.37 -6.55 10.08
N SER A 93 -1.20 -6.94 11.04
CA SER A 93 -1.77 -8.29 11.15
C SER A 93 -2.63 -8.71 9.94
N CYS A 94 -3.17 -7.74 9.20
CA CYS A 94 -4.04 -7.97 8.06
C CYS A 94 -3.28 -7.97 6.75
N LYS A 95 -2.10 -7.35 6.72
CA LYS A 95 -1.37 -7.13 5.47
C LYS A 95 -0.74 -8.43 4.99
N ALA A 96 -1.17 -8.85 3.80
CA ALA A 96 -0.79 -10.13 3.21
C ALA A 96 0.19 -9.98 2.03
N GLY A 97 -0.02 -9.02 1.13
CA GLY A 97 0.70 -9.02 -0.15
C GLY A 97 0.51 -7.78 -1.01
N PHE A 98 1.31 -7.74 -2.09
CA PHE A 98 1.04 -6.92 -3.27
C PHE A 98 0.20 -7.73 -4.26
N THR A 99 -0.54 -7.04 -5.13
CA THR A 99 -1.21 -7.67 -6.27
C THR A 99 -0.21 -7.97 -7.40
N PRO A 100 -0.53 -8.89 -8.33
CA PRO A 100 0.27 -9.09 -9.54
C PRO A 100 0.49 -7.81 -10.35
N GLY A 101 -0.52 -6.94 -10.47
CA GLY A 101 -0.43 -5.65 -11.14
C GLY A 101 0.52 -4.68 -10.44
N GLN A 102 0.54 -4.67 -9.11
CA GLN A 102 1.53 -3.91 -8.35
C GLN A 102 2.95 -4.43 -8.60
N VAL A 103 3.13 -5.76 -8.71
CA VAL A 103 4.43 -6.35 -9.08
C VAL A 103 4.87 -5.94 -10.49
N ALA A 104 3.96 -5.95 -11.46
CA ALA A 104 4.27 -5.49 -12.82
C ALA A 104 4.64 -3.99 -12.83
N ARG A 105 3.89 -3.17 -12.08
CA ARG A 105 4.16 -1.74 -11.95
C ARG A 105 5.53 -1.48 -11.32
N LEU A 106 5.85 -2.11 -10.19
CA LEU A 106 7.14 -1.88 -9.53
C LEU A 106 8.32 -2.29 -10.41
N GLN A 107 8.20 -3.38 -11.19
CA GLN A 107 9.24 -3.79 -12.15
C GLN A 107 9.44 -2.72 -13.23
N ALA A 108 8.35 -2.20 -13.79
CA ALA A 108 8.41 -1.12 -14.78
C ALA A 108 9.04 0.16 -14.21
N GLN A 109 8.64 0.58 -13.00
CA GLN A 109 9.17 1.78 -12.35
C GLN A 109 10.67 1.64 -12.02
N MET A 110 11.10 0.47 -11.53
CA MET A 110 12.51 0.18 -11.28
C MET A 110 13.34 0.22 -12.56
N SER A 111 12.81 -0.29 -13.67
CA SER A 111 13.48 -0.22 -14.97
C SER A 111 13.59 1.22 -15.48
N ILE A 112 12.51 2.00 -15.39
CA ILE A 112 12.46 3.37 -15.93
C ILE A 112 13.34 4.34 -15.13
N TYR A 113 13.21 4.32 -13.81
CA TYR A 113 13.80 5.36 -12.96
C TYR A 113 15.12 4.95 -12.30
N ARG A 114 15.41 3.65 -12.21
CA ARG A 114 16.63 3.14 -11.57
C ARG A 114 17.51 2.27 -12.45
N GLY A 115 17.07 1.95 -13.67
CA GLY A 115 17.84 1.11 -14.59
C GLY A 115 18.05 -0.32 -14.08
N VAL A 116 17.18 -0.80 -13.18
CA VAL A 116 17.21 -2.16 -12.64
C VAL A 116 16.10 -2.98 -13.30
N THR A 117 16.46 -4.03 -14.02
CA THR A 117 15.51 -4.96 -14.66
C THR A 117 15.44 -6.25 -13.86
N ILE A 118 14.22 -6.68 -13.53
CA ILE A 118 13.89 -7.80 -12.65
C ILE A 118 12.69 -8.57 -13.21
#